data_AF-A0A533WC29-F1
#
_entry.id   AF-A0A533WC29-F1
#
_cell.length_a   1.000
_cell.length_b   1.000
_cell.length_c   1.000
_cell.angle_alpha   90.00
_cell.angle_beta   90.00
_cell.angle_gamma   90.00
#
_symmetry.space_group_name_H-M   'P 1'
#
loop_
_entity.id
_entity.type
_entity.pdbx_description
1 polymer ?
#
loop_
_entity_poly.entity_id
_entity_poly.type
_entity_poly.pdbx_seq_one_letter_code
_entity_poly.pdbx_strand_id
1 'polypeptide(L)'
;MFIQGRGYADDAIHVGYVYANGKIIFERHSSSGIYAINPDGTGEKSLSTQGDHTPNWSSDGKKIAFSSLRDGNSEIYIMNADGANQIRLTNNG
;
A
#
# COMPACT_ATOMS: atom_id res chain seq x y z
N MET A 1 15.80 -16.59 10.32
CA MET A 1 15.04 -16.54 11.59
C MET A 1 13.57 -16.44 11.20
N PHE A 2 12.83 -17.53 11.40
CA PHE A 2 11.41 -17.62 11.08
C PHE A 2 10.63 -17.60 12.38
N ILE A 3 9.51 -16.89 12.41
CA ILE A 3 8.49 -17.07 13.44
C ILE A 3 7.16 -17.21 12.73
N GLN A 4 6.57 -18.39 12.88
CA GLN A 4 5.17 -18.67 12.62
C GLN A 4 4.49 -18.98 13.95
N GLY A 5 3.28 -18.46 14.16
CA GLY A 5 2.31 -19.02 15.09
C GLY A 5 1.59 -18.03 16.01
N ARG A 6 0.35 -17.64 15.66
CA ARG A 6 -0.92 -18.12 16.27
C ARG A 6 -2.11 -17.77 15.34
N GLY A 7 -3.01 -18.73 15.09
CA GLY A 7 -4.34 -18.50 14.47
C GLY A 7 -5.26 -17.71 15.41
N TYR A 8 -6.31 -17.02 14.97
CA TYR A 8 -7.39 -17.39 14.03
C TYR A 8 -7.97 -16.16 13.28
N ALA A 9 -8.52 -16.43 12.09
CA ALA A 9 -9.62 -15.75 11.37
C ALA A 9 -9.34 -14.44 10.58
N ASP A 10 -9.36 -14.56 9.24
CA ASP A 10 -9.64 -13.57 8.18
C ASP A 10 -8.91 -12.21 8.09
N ASP A 11 -8.09 -11.81 9.04
CA ASP A 11 -7.21 -10.64 8.90
C ASP A 11 -5.82 -11.04 8.38
N ALA A 12 -5.75 -12.07 7.55
CA ALA A 12 -4.54 -12.43 6.83
C ALA A 12 -4.19 -11.25 5.92
N ILE A 13 -3.32 -10.40 6.44
CA ILE A 13 -2.50 -9.43 5.74
C ILE A 13 -1.99 -10.13 4.45
N HIS A 14 -2.74 -10.03 3.35
CA HIS A 14 -2.30 -10.45 2.02
C HIS A 14 -1.35 -9.36 1.54
N VAL A 15 -0.14 -9.34 2.11
CA VAL A 15 0.80 -8.27 1.82
C VAL A 15 2.02 -8.86 1.16
N GLY A 16 2.10 -8.62 -0.15
CA GLY A 16 3.39 -8.44 -0.78
C GLY A 16 4.07 -7.26 -0.10
N TYR A 17 4.89 -7.52 0.93
CA TYR A 17 5.70 -6.49 1.54
C TYR A 17 6.71 -6.04 0.50
N VAL A 18 6.60 -4.82 0.01
CA VAL A 18 7.60 -4.25 -0.91
C VAL A 18 8.44 -3.26 -0.14
N TYR A 19 9.75 -3.48 -0.12
CA TYR A 19 10.70 -2.66 0.63
C TYR A 19 11.45 -1.71 -0.29
N ALA A 20 11.31 -0.41 -0.06
CA ALA A 20 12.11 0.62 -0.73
C ALA A 20 12.16 1.88 0.14
N ASN A 21 13.16 2.74 -0.11
CA ASN A 21 13.32 4.00 0.62
C ASN A 21 13.29 3.85 2.16
N GLY A 22 13.85 2.75 2.67
CA GLY A 22 13.87 2.47 4.10
C GLY A 22 12.51 2.08 4.71
N LYS A 23 11.47 1.82 3.91
CA LYS A 23 10.11 1.55 4.38
C LYS A 23 9.49 0.32 3.75
N ILE A 24 8.59 -0.31 4.51
CA ILE A 24 7.67 -1.35 4.05
C ILE A 24 6.35 -0.66 3.67
N ILE A 25 5.80 -0.96 2.50
CA ILE A 25 4.42 -0.57 2.15
C ILE A 25 3.48 -1.76 2.21
N PHE A 26 2.26 -1.50 2.66
CA PHE A 26 1.24 -2.52 2.81
C PHE A 26 -0.17 -1.94 2.75
N GLU A 27 -1.12 -2.78 2.38
CA GLU A 27 -2.54 -2.48 2.51
C GLU A 27 -3.01 -2.82 3.93
N ARG A 28 -3.84 -1.95 4.50
CA ARG A 28 -4.51 -2.20 5.78
C ARG A 28 -6.02 -2.30 5.58
N HIS A 29 -6.55 -3.53 5.64
CA HIS A 29 -7.95 -3.86 5.34
C HIS A 29 -8.97 -3.09 6.21
N SER A 30 -8.70 -2.91 7.51
CA SER A 30 -9.61 -2.16 8.41
C SER A 30 -9.78 -0.67 8.06
N SER A 31 -8.86 -0.12 7.25
CA SER A 31 -8.86 1.27 6.80
C SER A 31 -9.00 1.42 5.29
N SER A 32 -8.97 0.32 4.54
CA SER A 32 -9.04 0.32 3.06
C SER A 32 -8.06 1.32 2.42
N GLY A 33 -6.80 1.31 2.86
CA GLY A 33 -5.80 2.28 2.43
C GLY A 33 -4.37 1.76 2.48
N ILE A 34 -3.46 2.51 1.87
CA ILE A 34 -2.03 2.16 1.78
C ILE A 34 -1.28 2.80 2.93
N TYR A 35 -0.45 2.02 3.59
CA TYR A 35 0.37 2.42 4.72
C TYR A 35 1.85 2.19 4.44
N ALA A 36 2.68 2.99 5.10
CA ALA A 36 4.12 2.79 5.15
C ALA A 36 4.59 2.70 6.60
N ILE A 37 5.55 1.82 6.88
CA ILE A 37 6.13 1.63 8.20
C ILE A 37 7.64 1.40 8.07
N ASN A 38 8.40 1.78 9.09
CA ASN A 38 9.81 1.42 9.17
C ASN A 38 9.95 -0.11 9.41
N PRO A 39 11.04 -0.75 8.97
CA PRO A 39 11.27 -2.19 9.19
C PRO A 39 11.31 -2.63 10.65
N ASP A 40 11.61 -1.71 11.56
CA ASP A 40 11.59 -1.94 13.00
C ASP A 40 10.17 -1.86 13.61
N GLY A 41 9.14 -1.65 12.78
CA GLY A 41 7.74 -1.53 13.20
C GLY A 41 7.36 -0.15 13.72
N THR A 42 8.24 0.85 13.63
CA THR A 42 7.95 2.22 14.05
C THR A 42 7.51 3.11 12.88
N GLY A 43 7.04 4.32 13.18
CA GLY A 43 6.82 5.35 12.16
C GLY A 43 5.72 5.01 11.15
N GLU A 44 4.71 4.25 11.57
CA GLU A 44 3.55 3.95 10.74
C GLU A 44 2.86 5.23 10.26
N LYS A 45 2.57 5.30 8.97
CA LYS A 45 1.90 6.44 8.33
C LYS A 45 0.92 5.94 7.28
N SER A 46 -0.31 6.46 7.30
CA SER A 46 -1.25 6.34 6.19
C SER A 46 -0.80 7.22 5.03
N LEU A 47 -0.71 6.63 3.82
CA LEU A 47 -0.42 7.33 2.58
C LEU A 47 -1.69 7.59 1.75
N SER A 48 -2.75 6.80 1.96
CA SER A 48 -4.03 6.92 1.27
C SER A 48 -5.20 6.36 2.10
N THR A 49 -6.44 6.71 1.74
CA THR A 49 -7.65 6.43 2.55
C THR A 49 -8.90 6.02 1.75
N GLN A 50 -8.78 5.54 0.50
CA GLN A 50 -9.94 5.47 -0.43
C GLN A 50 -10.18 4.12 -1.12
N GLY A 51 -10.09 2.99 -0.42
CA GLY A 51 -10.26 1.68 -1.08
C GLY A 51 -9.09 1.41 -2.03
N ASP A 52 -7.88 1.65 -1.53
CA ASP A 52 -6.65 1.51 -2.30
C ASP A 52 -5.94 0.20 -1.94
N HIS A 53 -5.56 -0.56 -2.96
CA HIS A 53 -5.12 -1.94 -2.83
C HIS A 53 -3.83 -2.20 -3.62
N THR A 54 -3.15 -3.30 -3.27
CA THR A 54 -2.00 -3.85 -4.01
C THR A 54 -0.86 -2.85 -4.31
N PRO A 55 -0.35 -2.12 -3.30
CA PRO A 55 0.67 -1.10 -3.53
C PRO A 55 2.02 -1.72 -3.93
N ASN A 56 2.75 -1.05 -4.82
CA ASN A 56 4.10 -1.45 -5.22
C ASN A 56 5.01 -0.24 -5.44
N TRP A 57 6.28 -0.36 -5.05
CA TRP A 57 7.28 0.70 -5.23
C TRP A 57 7.78 0.74 -6.68
N SER A 58 8.07 1.94 -7.19
CA SER A 58 8.99 2.08 -8.32
C SER A 58 10.40 1.61 -7.92
N SER A 59 11.20 1.17 -8.89
CA SER A 59 12.55 0.65 -8.63
C SER A 59 13.50 1.67 -7.98
N ASP A 60 13.23 2.97 -8.15
CA ASP A 60 13.96 4.06 -7.52
C ASP A 60 13.40 4.48 -6.14
N GLY A 61 12.32 3.85 -5.68
CA GLY A 61 11.66 4.10 -4.40
C GLY A 61 10.96 5.46 -4.29
N LYS A 62 10.81 6.21 -5.39
CA LYS A 62 10.22 7.57 -5.36
C LYS A 62 8.72 7.59 -5.55
N LYS A 63 8.16 6.56 -6.18
CA LYS A 63 6.74 6.45 -6.49
C LYS A 63 6.16 5.14 -5.97
N ILE A 64 4.86 5.16 -5.74
CA ILE A 64 4.07 3.99 -5.41
C ILE A 64 2.96 3.89 -6.45
N ALA A 65 2.85 2.74 -7.11
CA ALA A 65 1.71 2.37 -7.96
C ALA A 65 0.71 1.53 -7.15
N PHE A 66 -0.58 1.72 -7.38
CA PHE A 66 -1.65 1.01 -6.66
C PHE A 66 -2.95 1.00 -7.45
N SER A 67 -3.85 0.07 -7.13
CA SER A 67 -5.22 0.06 -7.65
C SER A 67 -6.16 0.83 -6.71
N SER A 68 -7.10 1.61 -7.25
CA SER A 68 -8.09 2.35 -6.47
C SER A 68 -9.49 2.22 -7.04
N LEU A 69 -10.50 2.22 -6.16
CA LEU A 69 -11.94 2.24 -6.50
C LEU A 69 -12.57 3.63 -6.36
N ARG A 70 -11.79 4.67 -6.05
CA ARG A 70 -12.28 6.01 -5.69
C ARG A 70 -13.13 6.71 -6.76
N ASP A 71 -12.99 6.32 -8.03
CA ASP A 71 -13.71 6.91 -9.16
C ASP A 71 -14.88 6.02 -9.64
N GLY A 72 -15.30 5.02 -8.84
CA GLY A 72 -16.45 4.16 -9.14
C GLY A 72 -16.14 2.90 -9.95
N ASN A 73 -14.90 2.77 -10.46
CA ASN A 73 -14.36 1.55 -11.08
C ASN A 73 -12.89 1.36 -10.66
N SER A 74 -12.34 0.14 -10.85
CA SER A 74 -10.95 -0.16 -10.48
C SER A 74 -9.98 0.42 -11.50
N GLU A 75 -9.08 1.28 -11.04
CA GLU A 75 -8.13 2.01 -11.88
C GLU A 75 -6.74 2.03 -11.25
N ILE A 76 -5.70 2.16 -12.08
CA ILE A 76 -4.32 2.26 -11.63
C ILE A 76 -3.97 3.71 -11.35
N TYR A 77 -3.43 3.96 -10.17
CA TYR A 77 -2.93 5.24 -9.72
C TYR A 77 -1.45 5.16 -9.38
N ILE A 78 -0.81 6.32 -9.36
CA ILE A 78 0.50 6.52 -8.77
C ILE A 78 0.46 7.65 -7.75
N MET A 79 1.37 7.61 -6.78
CA MET A 79 1.66 8.70 -5.86
C MET A 79 3.16 8.80 -5.59
N ASN A 80 3.59 9.89 -4.97
CA ASN A 80 4.91 10.01 -4.39
C ASN A 80 5.04 9.10 -3.15
N ALA A 81 6.28 8.75 -2.79
CA ALA A 81 6.63 7.94 -1.62
C ALA A 81 6.09 8.48 -0.28
N ASP A 82 5.78 9.77 -0.20
CA ASP A 82 5.24 10.44 0.98
C ASP A 82 3.70 10.47 1.04
N GLY A 83 3.03 9.98 -0.02
CA GLY A 83 1.57 9.95 -0.19
C GLY A 83 1.01 11.10 -1.05
N ALA A 84 1.84 12.07 -1.44
CA ALA A 84 1.42 13.24 -2.22
C ALA A 84 1.28 12.92 -3.71
N ASN A 85 0.69 13.86 -4.47
CA ASN A 85 0.58 13.80 -5.94
C ASN A 85 -0.05 12.50 -6.47
N GLN A 86 -1.23 12.15 -5.95
CA GLN A 86 -1.98 10.99 -6.41
C GLN A 86 -2.57 11.29 -7.80
N ILE A 87 -2.20 10.49 -8.80
CA ILE A 87 -2.55 10.68 -10.21
C ILE A 87 -3.07 9.36 -10.77
N ARG A 88 -4.22 9.40 -11.45
CA ARG A 88 -4.78 8.27 -12.20
C ARG A 88 -3.99 8.03 -13.48
N LEU A 89 -3.61 6.80 -13.77
CA LEU A 89 -2.86 6.41 -14.97
C LEU A 89 -3.70 5.70 -16.03
N THR A 90 -4.79 5.03 -15.65
CA THR A 90 -5.67 4.32 -16.57
C THR A 90 -7.06 4.96 -16.60
N ASN A 91 -7.79 4.76 -17.69
CA ASN A 91 -9.16 5.23 -17.81
C ASN A 91 -9.96 4.23 -18.65
N ASN A 92 -10.52 3.23 -17.98
CA ASN A 92 -11.19 2.10 -18.58
C ASN A 92 -12.73 2.20 -18.44
N GLY A 93 -13.27 3.42 -18.46
CA GLY A 93 -14.70 3.70 -18.40
C GLY A 93 -15.47 3.32 -19.67
#